data_AF-A0A834X2Y0-F1
#
_entry.id   AF-A0A834X2Y0-F1
#
_cell.length_a   1.000
_cell.length_b   1.000
_cell.length_c   1.000
_cell.angle_alpha   90.00
_cell.angle_beta   90.00
_cell.angle_gamma   90.00
#
_symmetry.space_group_name_H-M   'P 1'
#
loop_
_entity.id
_entity.type
_entity.pdbx_description
1 polymer ?
#
loop_
_entity_poly.entity_id
_entity_poly.type
_entity_poly.pdbx_seq_one_letter_code
_entity_poly.pdbx_strand_id
1 'polypeptide(L)'
;MTIQFASYTDGKEAVTKAANLIFKQNLKQYNLGGTLDGLNLIEAHLNEALQNIGSGGHEPDLLLVYGPTRCHLGFPAWRIRYTEIV
;
A
#
# COMPACT_ATOMS: atom_id res chain seq x y z
N MET A 1 -4.54 9.64 -20.41
CA MET A 1 -4.87 8.21 -20.21
C MET A 1 -3.61 7.53 -19.70
N THR A 2 -3.64 6.90 -18.53
CA THR A 2 -2.45 6.32 -17.88
C THR A 2 -2.64 4.83 -17.78
N ILE A 3 -1.68 4.06 -18.31
CA ILE A 3 -1.68 2.59 -18.24
C ILE A 3 -0.66 2.21 -17.16
N GLN A 4 -1.09 1.41 -16.18
CA GLN A 4 -0.23 0.91 -15.10
C GLN A 4 -0.23 -0.62 -15.14
N PHE A 5 0.93 -1.22 -14.95
CA PHE A 5 1.07 -2.66 -14.75
C PHE A 5 1.24 -2.92 -13.26
N ALA A 6 0.37 -3.76 -12.70
CA ALA A 6 0.52 -4.25 -11.34
C ALA A 6 1.24 -5.60 -11.37
N SER A 7 2.13 -5.80 -10.39
CA SER A 7 2.90 -7.02 -10.19
C SER A 7 2.53 -7.68 -8.87
N TYR A 8 2.93 -8.93 -8.67
CA TYR A 8 2.71 -9.64 -7.40
C TYR A 8 3.38 -8.93 -6.21
N THR A 9 4.53 -8.29 -6.45
CA THR A 9 5.29 -7.56 -5.43
C THR A 9 4.58 -6.30 -4.94
N ASP A 10 3.60 -5.79 -5.69
CA ASP A 10 2.79 -4.62 -5.30
C ASP A 10 1.74 -4.95 -4.23
N GLY A 11 1.54 -6.24 -3.91
CA GLY A 11 0.61 -6.70 -2.90
C GLY A 11 1.18 -6.63 -1.48
N LYS A 12 1.18 -7.78 -0.79
CA LYS A 12 1.61 -7.86 0.61
C LYS A 12 3.04 -7.41 0.83
N GLU A 13 3.93 -7.72 -0.11
CA GLU A 13 5.34 -7.37 -0.02
C GLU A 13 5.56 -5.85 -0.01
N ALA A 14 4.90 -5.11 -0.90
CA ALA A 14 4.93 -3.66 -0.91
C ALA A 14 4.44 -3.06 0.42
N VAL A 15 3.35 -3.58 0.98
CA VAL A 15 2.82 -3.13 2.28
C VAL A 15 3.85 -3.36 3.39
N THR A 16 4.51 -4.52 3.42
CA THR A 16 5.58 -4.79 4.40
C THR A 16 6.77 -3.85 4.22
N LYS A 17 7.19 -3.57 2.98
CA LYS A 17 8.27 -2.62 2.69
C LYS A 17 7.91 -1.20 3.14
N ALA A 18 6.69 -0.75 2.87
CA ALA A 18 6.19 0.55 3.28
C ALA A 18 6.13 0.68 4.82
N ALA A 19 5.60 -0.34 5.52
CA ALA A 19 5.57 -0.36 6.97
C ALA A 19 6.98 -0.31 7.59
N ASN A 20 7.93 -1.07 7.04
CA ASN A 20 9.32 -1.04 7.48
C ASN A 20 9.99 0.33 7.25
N LEU A 21 9.64 1.02 6.16
CA LEU A 21 10.11 2.37 5.87
C LEU A 21 9.62 3.35 6.95
N ILE A 22 8.32 3.33 7.26
CA ILE A 22 7.73 4.16 8.31
C ILE A 22 8.39 3.86 9.67
N PHE A 23 8.54 2.59 10.01
CA PHE A 23 9.19 2.18 11.26
C PHE A 23 10.62 2.73 11.38
N LYS A 24 11.43 2.62 10.32
CA LYS A 24 12.80 3.17 10.31
C LYS A 24 12.82 4.69 10.46
N GLN A 25 11.88 5.42 9.84
CA GLN A 25 11.78 6.87 9.99
C GLN A 25 11.47 7.26 11.44
N ASN A 26 10.54 6.56 12.08
CA ASN A 26 10.18 6.80 13.48
C ASN A 26 11.35 6.50 14.43
N LEU A 27 12.08 5.40 14.21
CA LEU A 27 13.29 5.11 14.99
C LEU A 27 14.35 6.21 14.87
N LYS A 28 14.53 6.79 13.67
CA LYS A 28 15.45 7.91 13.49
C LYS A 28 15.00 9.15 14.26
N GLN A 29 13.70 9.47 14.24
CA GLN A 29 13.15 10.60 14.99
C GLN A 29 13.29 10.41 16.50
N TYR A 30 13.08 9.19 17.01
CA TYR A 30 13.31 8.85 18.40
C TYR A 30 14.77 9.06 18.82
N ASN A 31 15.71 8.54 18.03
CA ASN A 31 17.14 8.70 18.29
C ASN A 31 17.63 10.17 18.26
N LEU A 32 16.88 11.07 17.62
CA LEU A 32 17.13 12.51 17.59
C LEU A 32 16.55 13.25 18.82
N GLY A 33 16.07 12.52 19.83
CA GLY A 33 15.52 13.09 21.07
C GLY A 33 14.01 13.37 21.01
N GLY A 34 13.31 12.87 19.99
CA GLY A 34 11.84 12.92 19.93
C GLY A 34 11.20 11.86 20.82
N THR A 35 10.05 12.18 21.41
CA THR A 35 9.23 11.20 22.14
C THR A 35 8.60 10.23 21.14
N LEU A 36 8.68 8.91 21.39
CA LEU A 36 7.83 7.90 20.75
C LEU A 36 6.40 8.01 21.30
N ASP A 37 5.79 9.19 21.20
CA ASP A 37 4.35 9.29 21.45
C ASP A 37 3.67 8.45 20.36
N GLY A 38 2.92 7.45 20.82
CA GLY A 38 2.48 6.28 20.07
C GLY A 38 2.19 6.60 18.61
N LEU A 39 2.85 5.87 17.71
CA LEU A 39 2.69 5.90 16.26
C LEU A 39 1.21 6.12 15.90
N ASN A 40 0.81 7.37 15.70
CA ASN A 40 -0.49 7.72 15.12
C ASN A 40 -0.40 7.42 13.63
N LEU A 41 -0.31 6.13 13.30
CA LEU A 41 -0.18 5.62 11.95
C LEU A 41 -1.56 5.71 11.30
N ILE A 42 -1.76 6.77 10.53
CA ILE A 42 -2.97 6.98 9.75
C ILE A 42 -2.73 6.43 8.35
N GLU A 43 -3.80 6.05 7.65
CA GLU A 43 -3.75 5.55 6.27
C GLU A 43 -2.92 6.44 5.32
N ALA A 44 -2.94 7.76 5.53
CA ALA A 44 -2.16 8.73 4.76
C ALA A 44 -0.65 8.45 4.82
N HIS A 45 -0.11 8.07 5.97
CA HIS A 45 1.31 7.74 6.11
C HIS A 45 1.68 6.48 5.33
N LEU A 46 0.78 5.48 5.30
CA LEU A 46 1.01 4.27 4.53
C LEU A 46 0.88 4.53 3.03
N ASN A 47 -0.07 5.37 2.62
CA ASN A 47 -0.20 5.81 1.22
C ASN A 47 1.07 6.49 0.75
N GLU A 48 1.59 7.44 1.53
CA GLU A 48 2.84 8.14 1.21
C GLU A 48 4.03 7.17 1.13
N ALA A 49 4.14 6.24 2.09
CA ALA A 49 5.20 5.23 2.07
C ALA A 49 5.10 4.30 0.84
N LEU A 50 3.89 3.91 0.44
CA LEU A 50 3.64 3.12 -0.77
C LEU A 50 4.01 3.89 -2.04
N GLN A 51 3.69 5.19 -2.11
CA GLN A 51 4.13 6.06 -3.21
C GLN A 51 5.65 6.13 -3.30
N ASN A 52 6.32 6.32 -2.16
CA ASN A 52 7.78 6.44 -2.08
C ASN A 52 8.52 5.18 -2.53
N ILE A 53 7.93 3.98 -2.35
CA ILE A 53 8.50 2.72 -2.85
C ILE A 53 8.03 2.35 -4.26
N GLY A 54 7.22 3.19 -4.91
CA GLY A 54 6.73 3.00 -6.27
C GLY A 54 5.51 2.09 -6.41
N SER A 55 4.89 1.67 -5.31
CA SER A 55 3.70 0.79 -5.29
C SER A 55 2.39 1.54 -5.01
N GLY A 56 2.42 2.88 -4.94
CA GLY A 56 1.26 3.74 -4.78
C GLY A 56 0.44 3.95 -6.07
N GLY A 57 0.12 2.87 -6.77
CA GLY A 57 -0.70 2.97 -8.00
C GLY A 57 -2.12 3.50 -7.74
N HIS A 58 -2.86 3.75 -8.82
CA HIS A 58 -4.23 4.26 -8.73
C HIS A 58 -5.18 3.26 -8.05
N GLU A 59 -6.17 3.73 -7.29
CA GLU A 59 -7.23 2.90 -6.72
C GLU A 59 -8.35 2.75 -7.77
N PRO A 60 -8.57 1.56 -8.35
CA PRO A 60 -9.60 1.41 -9.38
C PRO A 60 -11.01 1.49 -8.78
N ASP A 61 -11.94 2.12 -9.48
CA ASP A 61 -13.36 2.07 -9.12
C ASP A 61 -13.99 0.72 -9.48
N LEU A 62 -13.50 0.06 -10.54
CA LEU A 62 -14.01 -1.20 -11.07
C LEU A 62 -12.86 -2.18 -11.37
N LEU A 63 -12.99 -3.43 -10.90
CA LEU A 63 -12.09 -4.54 -11.17
C LEU A 63 -12.86 -5.68 -11.85
N LEU A 64 -12.48 -5.97 -13.09
CA LEU A 64 -13.05 -7.07 -13.88
C LEU A 64 -12.22 -8.35 -13.65
N VAL A 65 -12.83 -9.38 -13.06
CA VAL A 65 -12.15 -10.65 -12.74
C VAL A 65 -12.62 -11.74 -13.68
N TYR A 66 -11.77 -12.10 -14.63
CA TYR A 66 -12.05 -13.19 -15.58
C TYR A 66 -11.42 -14.50 -15.09
N GLY A 67 -12.21 -15.56 -15.01
CA GLY A 67 -11.73 -16.91 -14.70
C GLY A 67 -12.68 -17.74 -13.84
N PRO A 68 -12.35 -19.02 -13.59
CA PRO A 68 -13.20 -19.92 -12.80
C PRO A 68 -13.27 -19.53 -11.31
N THR A 69 -12.30 -18.76 -10.82
CA THR A 69 -12.20 -18.36 -9.41
C THR A 69 -12.64 -16.92 -9.20
N ARG A 70 -13.57 -16.70 -8.26
CA ARG A 70 -14.03 -15.37 -7.85
C ARG A 70 -13.12 -14.77 -6.78
N CYS A 71 -11.91 -14.40 -7.16
CA CYS A 71 -10.98 -13.72 -6.26
C CYS A 71 -10.08 -12.74 -7.02
N HIS A 72 -9.60 -11.70 -6.34
CA HIS A 72 -8.68 -10.68 -6.89
C HIS A 72 -7.28 -11.17 -7.33
N LEU A 73 -6.98 -12.48 -7.30
CA LEU A 73 -5.76 -13.12 -7.83
C LEU A 73 -4.42 -12.42 -7.49
N GLY A 74 -4.32 -11.81 -6.31
CA GLY A 74 -3.09 -11.14 -5.86
C GLY A 74 -2.96 -9.68 -6.32
N PHE A 75 -4.01 -9.08 -6.88
CA PHE A 75 -4.10 -7.64 -7.05
C PHE A 75 -3.91 -6.94 -5.69
N PRO A 76 -3.19 -5.81 -5.61
CA PRO A 76 -2.88 -5.16 -4.34
C PRO A 76 -4.12 -4.83 -3.51
N ALA A 77 -4.30 -5.52 -2.39
CA ALA A 77 -5.46 -5.36 -1.51
C ALA A 77 -5.62 -3.92 -0.99
N TRP A 78 -4.51 -3.22 -0.75
CA TRP A 78 -4.52 -1.82 -0.29
C TRP A 78 -5.17 -0.86 -1.29
N ARG A 79 -5.17 -1.22 -2.58
CA ARG A 79 -5.70 -0.39 -3.66
C ARG A 79 -7.18 -0.62 -3.96
N ILE A 80 -7.82 -1.62 -3.34
CA ILE A 80 -9.20 -2.03 -3.67
C ILE A 80 -10.22 -1.78 -2.56
N ARG A 81 -10.02 -0.74 -1.76
CA ARG A 81 -10.83 -0.45 -0.54
C ARG A 81 -12.32 -0.29 -0.84
N TYR A 82 -12.64 0.35 -1.96
CA TYR A 82 -14.01 0.65 -2.38
C TYR A 82 -14.28 0.24 -3.83
N THR A 83 -13.46 -0.67 -4.37
CA THR A 83 -13.55 -1.12 -5.76
C THR A 83 -14.72 -2.08 -5.95
N GLU A 84 -15.54 -1.85 -6.96
CA GLU A 84 -16.53 -2.80 -7.44
C GLU A 84 -15.83 -3.97 -8.14
N ILE A 85 -16.17 -5.22 -7.77
CA ILE A 85 -15.57 -6.42 -8.38
C ILE A 85 -16.66 -7.13 -9.17
N VAL A 86 -16.43 -7.33 -10.47
CA VAL A 86 -17.36 -7.97 -11.42
C VAL A 86 -16.74 -9.22 -12.02
#